data_AF-A0A0C9YN88-F1
#
_entry.id   AF-A0A0C9YN88-F1
#
_cell.length_a   1.000
_cell.length_b   1.000
_cell.length_c   1.000
_cell.angle_alpha   90.00
_cell.angle_beta   90.00
_cell.angle_gamma   90.00
#
_symmetry.space_group_name_H-M   'P 1'
#
loop_
_entity.id
_entity.type
_entity.pdbx_description
1 polymer ?
#
loop_
_entity_poly.entity_id
_entity_poly.type
_entity_poly.pdbx_seq_one_letter_code
_entity_poly.pdbx_strand_id
1 'polypeptide(L)'
;MGTVGWLQRVISEDEQRAIVDGLNDPPLREIRVGGRQYRCTMSSLDLILSSKLSTAETESLTRGVSGCIIKKTNQAVIVAEYPSKSSEMDVLAGVEQLGNYFVTKGY
;
A
#
# COMPACT_ATOMS: atom_id res chain seq x y z
N MET A 1 -19.38 -2.55 -27.26
CA MET A 1 -18.65 -1.60 -26.38
C MET A 1 -18.76 -2.13 -24.95
N GLY A 2 -17.73 -2.79 -24.44
CA GLY A 2 -17.72 -3.30 -23.07
C GLY A 2 -17.18 -2.22 -22.13
N THR A 3 -17.98 -1.77 -21.18
CA THR A 3 -17.54 -0.96 -20.04
C THR A 3 -16.54 -1.80 -19.24
N VAL A 4 -15.25 -1.47 -19.34
CA VAL A 4 -14.24 -1.98 -18.43
C VAL A 4 -14.51 -1.31 -17.08
N GLY A 5 -15.34 -1.96 -16.27
CA GLY A 5 -15.55 -1.57 -14.89
C GLY A 5 -14.24 -1.72 -14.15
N TRP A 6 -13.52 -0.62 -13.96
CA TRP A 6 -12.50 -0.55 -12.93
C TRP A 6 -13.22 -0.72 -11.59
N LEU A 7 -13.27 -1.94 -11.08
CA LEU A 7 -13.64 -2.19 -9.69
C LEU A 7 -12.59 -1.48 -8.84
N GLN A 8 -12.87 -0.22 -8.49
CA GLN A 8 -12.13 0.51 -7.49
C GLN A 8 -12.31 -0.27 -6.19
N ARG A 9 -11.30 -1.07 -5.84
CA ARG A 9 -11.33 -1.89 -4.62
C ARG A 9 -11.16 -0.93 -3.45
N VAL A 10 -12.18 -0.88 -2.60
CA VAL A 10 -12.23 0.02 -1.45
C VAL A 10 -11.46 -0.65 -0.31
N ILE A 11 -10.54 0.09 0.31
CA ILE A 11 -9.87 -0.34 1.55
C ILE A 11 -10.91 -0.28 2.67
N SER A 12 -11.16 -1.39 3.35
CA SER A 12 -12.18 -1.44 4.41
C SER A 12 -11.78 -0.58 5.62
N GLU A 13 -12.73 -0.20 6.47
CA GLU A 13 -12.43 0.55 7.69
C GLU A 13 -11.46 -0.21 8.61
N ASP A 14 -11.62 -1.54 8.71
CA ASP A 14 -10.72 -2.38 9.50
C ASP A 14 -9.29 -2.37 8.93
N GLU A 15 -9.15 -2.40 7.61
CA GLU A 15 -7.84 -2.27 6.94
C GLU A 15 -7.24 -0.89 7.17
N GLN A 16 -8.03 0.18 7.08
CA GLN A 16 -7.56 1.54 7.36
C GLN A 16 -7.03 1.68 8.79
N ARG A 17 -7.76 1.15 9.79
CA ARG A 17 -7.30 1.15 11.18
C ARG A 17 -6.01 0.36 11.35
N ALA A 18 -5.95 -0.85 10.81
CA ALA A 18 -4.75 -1.69 10.88
C ALA A 18 -3.53 -1.02 10.22
N ILE A 19 -3.73 -0.30 9.12
CA ILE A 19 -2.68 0.48 8.47
C ILE A 19 -2.16 1.60 9.39
N VAL A 20 -3.07 2.39 9.98
CA VAL A 20 -2.69 3.51 10.86
C VAL A 20 -2.01 3.01 12.12
N ASP A 21 -2.56 1.97 12.76
CA ASP A 21 -1.98 1.37 13.97
C ASP A 21 -0.58 0.83 13.68
N GLY A 22 -0.42 0.16 12.54
CA GLY A 22 0.86 -0.37 12.10
C GLY A 22 1.93 0.69 11.80
N LEU A 23 1.53 1.87 11.36
CA LEU A 23 2.44 3.03 11.22
C LEU A 23 2.77 3.68 12.57
N ASN A 24 1.96 3.45 13.62
CA ASN A 24 2.23 3.99 14.95
C ASN A 24 3.04 3.05 15.84
N ASP A 25 2.96 1.73 15.60
CA ASP A 25 3.60 0.70 16.42
C ASP A 25 4.36 -0.35 15.57
N PRO A 26 5.49 0.03 14.93
CA PRO A 26 6.33 -0.91 14.21
C PRO A 26 7.10 -1.85 15.18
N PRO A 27 7.47 -3.07 14.76
CA PRO A 27 7.44 -3.56 13.38
C PRO A 27 6.19 -4.39 13.05
N LEU A 28 5.58 -4.10 11.90
CA LEU A 28 4.60 -4.98 11.27
C LEU A 28 5.27 -6.11 10.48
N ARG A 29 4.68 -7.30 10.53
CA ARG A 29 5.08 -8.45 9.69
C ARG A 29 4.22 -8.61 8.45
N GLU A 30 2.94 -8.27 8.56
CA GLU A 30 1.94 -8.43 7.51
C GLU A 30 0.92 -7.31 7.58
N ILE A 31 0.31 -7.01 6.43
CA ILE A 31 -0.71 -5.98 6.32
C ILE A 31 -1.75 -6.36 5.27
N ARG A 32 -2.99 -5.89 5.43
CA ARG A 32 -4.06 -6.10 4.46
C ARG A 32 -4.47 -4.79 3.82
N VAL A 33 -4.55 -4.78 2.49
CA VAL A 33 -4.94 -3.60 1.70
C VAL A 33 -5.87 -4.05 0.58
N GLY A 34 -7.11 -3.54 0.56
CA GLY A 34 -8.07 -3.82 -0.51
C GLY A 34 -8.39 -5.31 -0.64
N GLY A 35 -8.45 -6.01 0.50
CA GLY A 35 -8.66 -7.45 0.62
C GLY A 35 -7.42 -8.32 0.40
N ARG A 36 -6.27 -7.73 0.03
CA ARG A 36 -5.03 -8.47 -0.26
C ARG A 36 -4.07 -8.45 0.91
N GLN A 37 -3.45 -9.58 1.16
CA GLN A 37 -2.45 -9.72 2.21
C GLN A 37 -1.05 -9.52 1.63
N TYR A 38 -0.28 -8.67 2.29
CA TYR A 38 1.09 -8.35 1.96
C TYR A 38 1.99 -8.71 3.15
N ARG A 39 3.20 -9.17 2.85
CA ARG A 39 4.27 -9.35 3.82
C ARG A 39 5.07 -8.06 3.90
N CYS A 40 5.20 -7.49 5.08
CA CYS A 40 6.01 -6.31 5.29
C CYS A 40 7.49 -6.70 5.21
N THR A 41 8.22 -6.06 4.30
CA THR A 41 9.69 -6.19 4.18
C THR A 41 10.40 -5.12 5.02
N MET A 42 9.74 -3.97 5.22
CA MET A 42 10.19 -2.89 6.10
C MET A 42 8.97 -2.20 6.73
N SER A 43 9.08 -1.79 7.99
CA SER A 43 8.05 -1.05 8.72
C SER A 43 8.71 -0.09 9.70
N SER A 44 8.46 1.20 9.50
CA SER A 44 8.86 2.32 10.36
C SER A 44 7.65 3.19 10.69
N LEU A 45 7.86 4.24 11.49
CA LEU A 45 6.80 5.16 11.95
C LEU A 45 6.12 5.95 10.82
N ASP A 46 6.75 5.99 9.65
CA ASP A 46 6.35 6.79 8.51
C ASP A 46 6.18 6.00 7.21
N LEU A 47 6.70 4.76 7.15
CA LEU A 47 6.78 3.98 5.93
C LEU A 47 6.59 2.48 6.18
N ILE A 48 5.78 1.84 5.35
CA ILE A 48 5.71 0.39 5.24
C ILE A 48 6.01 0.02 3.79
N LEU A 49 7.00 -0.85 3.61
CA LEU A 49 7.27 -1.53 2.35
C LEU A 49 6.78 -2.96 2.48
N SER A 50 6.08 -3.44 1.47
CA SER A 50 5.50 -4.76 1.51
C SER A 50 5.49 -5.44 0.15
N SER A 51 5.76 -6.74 0.17
CA SER A 51 5.68 -7.60 -1.00
C SER A 51 4.46 -8.51 -0.87
N LYS A 52 3.81 -8.83 -1.98
CA LYS A 52 2.61 -9.67 -1.95
C LYS A 52 2.89 -11.03 -1.31
N LEU A 53 2.03 -11.45 -0.38
CA LEU A 53 2.08 -12.81 0.15
C LEU A 53 1.44 -13.76 -0.89
N SER A 54 2.24 -14.63 -1.49
CA SER A 54 1.74 -15.58 -2.49
C SER A 54 1.06 -16.76 -1.81
N THR A 55 -0.23 -16.63 -1.50
CA THR A 55 -1.09 -17.78 -1.16
C THR A 55 -1.84 -18.24 -2.41
N ALA A 56 -1.98 -19.55 -2.59
CA ALA A 56 -2.58 -20.18 -3.78
C ALA A 56 -4.01 -19.67 -4.09
N GLU A 57 -4.73 -19.17 -3.08
CA GLU A 57 -6.08 -18.61 -3.24
C GLU A 57 -6.11 -17.20 -3.85
N THR A 58 -4.99 -16.47 -3.77
CA THR A 58 -4.92 -15.05 -4.18
C THR A 58 -4.66 -14.88 -5.67
N GLU A 59 -4.17 -15.91 -6.37
CA GLU A 59 -3.74 -15.84 -7.79
C GLU A 59 -4.89 -15.60 -8.79
N SER A 60 -6.12 -16.01 -8.45
CA SER A 60 -7.28 -15.91 -9.35
C SER A 60 -7.77 -14.46 -9.56
N LEU A 61 -7.65 -13.60 -8.55
CA LEU A 61 -8.21 -12.22 -8.55
C LEU A 61 -7.15 -11.11 -8.66
N THR A 62 -5.86 -11.44 -8.71
CA THR A 62 -4.75 -10.46 -8.53
C THR A 62 -3.61 -10.65 -9.53
N ARG A 63 -3.95 -10.91 -10.80
CA ARG A 63 -2.98 -10.90 -11.89
C ARG A 63 -2.32 -9.51 -11.96
N GLY A 64 -1.07 -9.41 -11.50
CA GLY A 64 -0.21 -8.28 -11.77
C GLY A 64 -0.02 -7.24 -10.67
N VAL A 65 -0.16 -7.56 -9.37
CA VAL A 65 0.34 -6.68 -8.26
C VAL A 65 1.47 -7.40 -7.53
N SER A 66 2.58 -6.69 -7.32
CA SER A 66 3.83 -7.21 -6.75
C SER A 66 4.04 -6.79 -5.30
N GLY A 67 3.61 -5.59 -4.96
CA GLY A 67 3.80 -5.04 -3.63
C GLY A 67 2.95 -3.81 -3.38
N CYS A 68 3.09 -3.28 -2.17
CA CYS A 68 2.41 -2.09 -1.71
C CYS A 68 3.37 -1.23 -0.87
N ILE A 69 3.37 0.07 -1.13
CA ILE A 69 4.07 1.08 -0.33
C ILE A 69 3.02 1.91 0.40
N ILE A 70 3.20 2.08 1.70
CA ILE A 70 2.31 2.88 2.53
C ILE A 70 3.15 3.94 3.24
N LYS A 71 2.80 5.21 3.05
CA LYS A 71 3.49 6.34 3.66
C LYS A 71 2.55 7.19 4.50
N LYS A 72 2.95 7.51 5.72
CA LYS A 72 2.25 8.43 6.61
C LYS A 72 2.65 9.88 6.33
N THR A 73 1.68 10.78 6.32
CA THR A 73 1.89 12.23 6.41
C THR A 73 1.33 12.76 7.72
N ASN A 74 1.32 14.09 7.91
CA ASN A 74 0.77 14.67 9.13
C ASN A 74 -0.75 14.47 9.25
N GLN A 75 -1.50 14.46 8.15
CA GLN A 75 -2.97 14.33 8.18
C GLN A 75 -3.52 13.19 7.30
N ALA A 76 -2.68 12.48 6.55
CA ALA A 76 -3.12 11.45 5.62
C ALA A 76 -2.20 10.23 5.61
N VAL A 77 -2.68 9.17 4.96
CA VAL A 77 -1.91 7.99 4.62
C VAL A 77 -2.00 7.78 3.11
N ILE A 78 -0.85 7.67 2.46
CA ILE A 78 -0.72 7.35 1.04
C ILE A 78 -0.55 5.85 0.92
N VAL A 79 -1.35 5.21 0.09
CA VAL A 79 -1.26 3.78 -0.23
C VAL A 79 -1.04 3.62 -1.73
N ALA A 80 0.05 2.97 -2.12
CA ALA A 80 0.42 2.73 -3.51
C ALA A 80 0.67 1.25 -3.77
N GLU A 81 -0.27 0.59 -4.44
CA GLU A 81 -0.08 -0.75 -4.99
C GLU A 81 0.61 -0.66 -6.37
N TYR A 82 1.59 -1.53 -6.63
CA TYR A 82 2.32 -1.53 -7.91
C TYR A 82 2.46 -2.93 -8.52
N PRO A 83 2.47 -3.02 -9.87
CA PRO A 83 2.62 -4.28 -10.57
C PRO A 83 4.06 -4.80 -10.59
N SER A 84 4.25 -6.07 -10.92
CA SER A 84 5.59 -6.72 -10.98
C SER A 84 6.51 -6.17 -12.06
N LYS A 85 5.94 -5.50 -13.06
CA LYS A 85 6.71 -4.78 -14.09
C LYS A 85 7.26 -3.42 -13.60
N SER A 86 6.79 -2.93 -12.46
CA SER A 86 7.23 -1.65 -11.89
C SER A 86 8.35 -1.89 -10.89
N SER A 87 9.36 -1.01 -10.92
CA SER A 87 10.41 -0.99 -9.90
C SER A 87 9.86 -0.45 -8.59
N GLU A 88 10.06 -1.17 -7.50
CA GLU A 88 9.70 -0.72 -6.15
C GLU A 88 10.34 0.63 -5.82
N MET A 89 11.59 0.84 -6.24
CA MET A 89 12.32 2.09 -6.01
C MET A 89 11.70 3.28 -6.75
N ASP A 90 11.20 3.07 -7.98
CA ASP A 90 10.56 4.15 -8.74
C ASP A 90 9.21 4.54 -8.12
N VAL A 91 8.46 3.54 -7.65
CA VAL A 91 7.18 3.77 -6.95
C VAL A 91 7.45 4.46 -5.62
N LEU A 92 8.46 4.02 -4.88
CA LEU A 92 8.88 4.65 -3.62
C LEU A 92 9.23 6.11 -3.84
N ALA A 93 10.05 6.42 -4.85
CA ALA A 93 10.42 7.80 -5.17
C ALA A 93 9.19 8.68 -5.47
N GLY A 94 8.20 8.15 -6.19
CA GLY A 94 6.94 8.85 -6.46
C GLY A 94 6.10 9.09 -5.20
N VAL A 95 5.97 8.07 -4.33
CA VAL A 95 5.26 8.17 -3.05
C VAL A 95 5.96 9.15 -2.11
N GLU A 96 7.28 9.12 -2.06
CA GLU A 96 8.11 10.05 -1.30
C GLU A 96 7.88 11.49 -1.75
N GLN A 97 7.93 11.74 -3.06
CA GLN A 97 7.70 13.06 -3.63
C GLN A 97 6.30 13.59 -3.30
N LEU A 98 5.27 12.75 -3.41
CA LEU A 98 3.89 13.12 -3.07
C LEU A 98 3.72 13.37 -1.57
N GLY A 99 4.27 12.49 -0.72
CA GLY A 99 4.23 12.66 0.73
C GLY A 99 4.92 13.94 1.19
N ASN A 100 6.11 14.23 0.66
CA ASN A 100 6.84 15.44 0.96
C ASN A 100 6.08 16.69 0.51
N TYR A 101 5.40 16.62 -0.64
CA TYR A 101 4.53 17.70 -1.09
C TYR A 101 3.38 17.96 -0.10
N PHE A 102 2.68 16.92 0.37
CA PHE A 102 1.60 17.08 1.34
C PHE A 102 2.09 17.67 2.66
N VAL A 103 3.19 17.14 3.21
CA VAL A 103 3.81 17.67 4.42
C VAL A 103 4.20 19.16 4.25
N THR A 104 4.81 19.52 3.12
CA THR A 104 5.22 20.90 2.83
C THR A 104 4.03 21.86 2.71
N LYS A 105 2.89 21.37 2.23
CA LYS A 105 1.65 22.15 2.09
C LYS A 105 0.79 22.15 3.36
N GLY A 106 1.22 21.46 4.41
CA GLY A 106 0.49 21.38 5.68
C GLY A 106 -0.72 20.44 5.63
N TYR A 107 -0.72 19.50 4.69
CA TYR A 107 -1.63 18.34 4.65
C TYR A 107 -0.99 17.13 5.34
#